data_AF-I1CKW8-F1
#
_entry.id   AF-I1CKW8-F1
#
_cell.length_a   1.000
_cell.length_b   1.000
_cell.length_c   1.000
_cell.angle_alpha   90.00
_cell.angle_beta   90.00
_cell.angle_gamma   90.00
#
_symmetry.space_group_name_H-M   'P 1'
#
loop_
_entity.id
_entity.type
_entity.pdbx_description
1 polymer ?
#
loop_
_entity_poly.entity_id
_entity_poly.type
_entity_poly.pdbx_seq_one_letter_code
_entity_poly.pdbx_strand_id
1 'polypeptide(L)'
;MTIYFLLSIIYSLVSIGAPRSQKATYTNWILPGQITHFCRLLAALVPPLLARNLAYQQYLRQNLEDIIPKLPSGWSAVKSWDNIKRQVKKITRTFAVDYTNWHTKAIRNRNKFLRSKPPLAIRLHQLPILDQQIASLQELTDILVLKANVRWQEAGEVSIKYLKSMYRKRTVEQHITTLRFDDNEDPVEGIDQLLPITQQFYQPLYDADPVDDLQLDSYLQENHKVSSKA
;
A
#
# COMPACT_ATOMS: atom_id res chain seq x y z
N MET A 1 9.93 -36.76 8.43
CA MET A 1 8.45 -36.90 8.43
C MET A 1 7.71 -35.83 9.27
N THR A 2 8.40 -34.79 9.77
CA THR A 2 7.88 -33.73 10.67
C THR A 2 7.50 -32.42 9.95
N ILE A 3 7.95 -32.24 8.71
CA ILE A 3 7.81 -31.00 7.94
C ILE A 3 6.42 -30.87 7.30
N TYR A 4 5.91 -31.95 6.69
CA TYR A 4 4.54 -32.00 6.17
C TYR A 4 3.47 -31.83 7.26
N PHE A 5 3.80 -32.21 8.51
CA PHE A 5 2.90 -32.08 9.66
C PHE A 5 2.78 -30.63 10.13
N LEU A 6 3.89 -29.90 10.21
CA LEU A 6 3.90 -28.46 10.53
C LEU A 6 3.26 -27.62 9.42
N LEU A 7 3.54 -27.94 8.15
CA LEU A 7 2.88 -27.31 7.00
C LEU A 7 1.38 -27.58 6.99
N SER A 8 0.92 -28.80 7.34
CA SER A 8 -0.51 -29.15 7.42
C SER A 8 -1.23 -28.48 8.59
N ILE A 9 -0.56 -28.27 9.73
CA ILE A 9 -1.09 -27.49 10.86
C ILE A 9 -1.19 -26.00 10.51
N ILE A 10 -0.20 -25.44 9.83
CA ILE A 10 -0.23 -24.04 9.35
C ILE A 10 -1.32 -23.88 8.26
N TYR A 11 -1.48 -24.86 7.37
CA TYR A 11 -2.53 -24.88 6.35
C TYR A 11 -3.94 -24.95 6.97
N SER A 12 -4.10 -25.72 8.05
CA SER A 12 -5.34 -25.81 8.83
C SER A 12 -5.65 -24.56 9.65
N LEU A 13 -4.63 -23.79 10.06
CA LEU A 13 -4.76 -22.51 10.75
C LEU A 13 -5.07 -21.34 9.82
N VAL A 14 -4.62 -21.41 8.57
CA VAL A 14 -4.82 -20.39 7.54
C VAL A 14 -6.19 -20.52 6.86
N SER A 15 -6.71 -21.75 6.71
CA SER A 15 -8.00 -22.05 6.07
C SER A 15 -9.19 -22.06 7.03
N ILE A 16 -9.40 -21.01 7.83
CA ILE A 16 -10.64 -20.79 8.59
C ILE A 16 -11.79 -20.52 7.58
N GLY A 17 -12.24 -21.57 6.90
CA GLY A 17 -13.22 -21.50 5.82
C GLY A 17 -13.37 -22.76 4.95
N ALA A 18 -12.52 -23.80 5.08
CA ALA A 18 -12.62 -24.99 4.23
C ALA A 18 -13.62 -26.06 4.75
N PRO A 19 -14.39 -26.73 3.86
CA PRO A 19 -15.40 -27.73 4.23
C PRO A 19 -14.84 -28.95 4.99
N ARG A 20 -15.67 -29.53 5.86
CA ARG A 20 -15.31 -30.59 6.81
C ARG A 20 -14.73 -31.89 6.22
N SER A 21 -14.83 -32.15 4.91
CA SER A 21 -14.47 -33.45 4.34
C SER A 21 -12.96 -33.69 4.11
N GLN A 22 -12.12 -32.65 4.13
CA GLN A 22 -10.66 -32.80 3.97
C GLN A 22 -9.87 -32.88 5.29
N LYS A 23 -10.53 -32.76 6.45
CA LYS A 23 -9.86 -32.74 7.77
C LYS A 23 -9.43 -34.12 8.29
N ALA A 24 -9.77 -35.21 7.59
CA ALA A 24 -9.76 -36.55 8.17
C ALA A 24 -8.47 -37.37 8.00
N THR A 25 -7.44 -36.89 7.27
CA THR A 25 -6.32 -37.78 6.89
C THR A 25 -4.98 -37.50 7.56
N TYR A 26 -4.87 -36.57 8.51
CA TYR A 26 -3.57 -36.17 9.07
C TYR A 26 -3.44 -36.19 10.61
N THR A 27 -4.38 -36.78 11.35
CA THR A 27 -4.41 -36.66 12.82
C THR A 27 -3.78 -37.80 13.62
N ASN A 28 -3.11 -38.77 13.01
CA ASN A 28 -2.62 -39.95 13.75
C ASN A 28 -1.27 -39.78 14.47
N TRP A 29 -0.63 -38.61 14.42
CA TRP A 29 0.68 -38.41 15.08
C TRP A 29 0.80 -37.04 15.73
N ILE A 30 0.06 -36.80 16.83
CA ILE A 30 0.41 -35.91 17.96
C ILE A 30 -0.80 -35.81 18.93
N LEU A 31 -0.54 -35.81 20.24
CA LEU A 31 -1.55 -35.63 21.28
C LEU A 31 -2.33 -34.29 21.09
N PRO A 32 -3.67 -34.29 21.17
CA PRO A 32 -4.55 -33.12 20.90
C PRO A 32 -4.18 -31.82 21.64
N GLY A 33 -3.53 -31.93 22.81
CA GLY A 33 -3.11 -30.78 23.62
C GLY A 33 -1.97 -29.95 23.02
N GLN A 34 -1.03 -30.56 22.31
CA GLN A 34 0.16 -29.88 21.77
C GLN A 34 -0.16 -29.03 20.53
N ILE A 35 -1.08 -29.50 19.67
CA ILE A 35 -1.55 -28.77 18.49
C ILE A 35 -2.34 -27.53 18.93
N THR A 36 -3.22 -27.68 19.92
CA THR A 36 -4.04 -26.57 20.43
C THR A 36 -3.19 -25.45 21.04
N HIS A 37 -2.11 -25.82 21.74
CA HIS A 37 -1.16 -24.87 22.32
C HIS A 37 -0.31 -24.18 21.24
N PHE A 38 0.10 -24.91 20.20
CA PHE A 38 0.81 -24.39 19.03
C PHE A 38 -0.03 -23.35 18.26
N CYS A 39 -1.29 -23.66 18.00
CA CYS A 39 -2.25 -22.77 17.35
C CYS A 39 -2.49 -21.47 18.14
N ARG A 40 -2.68 -21.58 19.46
CA ARG A 40 -2.87 -20.42 20.34
C ARG A 40 -1.62 -19.53 20.43
N LEU A 41 -0.43 -20.13 20.45
CA LEU A 41 0.84 -19.39 20.50
C LEU A 41 1.16 -18.66 19.19
N LEU A 42 0.91 -19.28 18.04
CA LEU A 42 1.06 -18.61 16.74
C LEU A 42 0.05 -17.46 16.57
N ALA A 43 -1.19 -17.65 17.03
CA ALA A 43 -2.19 -16.58 17.07
C ALA A 43 -1.80 -15.44 18.02
N ALA A 44 -1.02 -15.69 19.08
CA ALA A 44 -0.50 -14.65 19.97
C ALA A 44 0.72 -13.92 19.40
N LEU A 45 1.49 -14.55 18.50
CA LEU A 45 2.68 -13.98 17.87
C LEU A 45 2.39 -13.09 16.67
N VAL A 46 1.25 -13.32 16.00
CA VAL A 46 0.83 -12.60 14.80
C VAL A 46 -0.40 -11.74 15.12
N PRO A 47 -0.39 -10.42 14.85
CA PRO A 47 -1.57 -9.59 15.05
C PRO A 47 -2.78 -10.16 14.27
N PRO A 48 -3.98 -10.23 14.89
CA PRO A 48 -5.12 -10.93 14.31
C PRO A 48 -5.59 -10.35 12.97
N LEU A 49 -5.38 -9.04 12.74
CA LEU A 49 -5.66 -8.40 11.46
C LEU A 49 -4.71 -8.87 10.35
N LEU A 50 -3.42 -9.02 10.66
CA LEU A 50 -2.43 -9.56 9.72
C LEU A 50 -2.66 -11.04 9.44
N ALA A 51 -3.07 -11.81 10.46
CA ALA A 51 -3.36 -13.23 10.31
C ALA A 51 -4.51 -13.53 9.34
N ARG A 52 -5.42 -12.57 9.12
CA ARG A 52 -6.53 -12.66 8.16
C ARG A 52 -6.15 -12.23 6.74
N ASN A 53 -5.01 -11.56 6.57
CA ASN A 53 -4.58 -11.06 5.27
C ASN A 53 -3.97 -12.20 4.44
N LEU A 54 -4.54 -12.47 3.26
CA LEU A 54 -4.11 -13.57 2.39
C LEU A 54 -2.67 -13.38 1.89
N ALA A 55 -2.27 -12.15 1.57
CA ALA A 55 -0.91 -11.85 1.13
C ALA A 55 0.12 -12.11 2.24
N TYR A 56 -0.22 -11.76 3.48
CA TYR A 56 0.60 -12.10 4.64
C TYR A 56 0.73 -13.61 4.83
N GLN A 57 -0.37 -14.35 4.70
CA GLN A 57 -0.36 -15.81 4.84
C GLN A 57 0.53 -16.49 3.79
N GLN A 58 0.45 -16.04 2.53
CA GLN A 58 1.33 -16.51 1.45
C GLN A 58 2.79 -16.14 1.70
N TYR A 59 3.06 -14.90 2.10
CA TYR A 59 4.40 -14.42 2.40
C TYR A 59 5.04 -15.19 3.56
N LEU A 60 4.30 -15.41 4.64
CA LEU A 60 4.74 -16.21 5.79
C LEU A 60 5.05 -17.65 5.36
N ARG A 61 4.20 -18.26 4.53
CA ARG A 61 4.41 -19.62 4.03
C ARG A 61 5.72 -19.72 3.25
N GLN A 62 5.93 -18.87 2.25
CA GLN A 62 7.13 -18.90 1.41
C GLN A 62 8.42 -18.77 2.25
N ASN A 63 8.42 -17.86 3.23
CA ASN A 63 9.56 -17.69 4.11
C ASN A 63 9.78 -18.90 5.03
N LEU A 64 8.72 -19.52 5.53
CA LEU A 64 8.84 -20.73 6.35
C LEU A 64 9.32 -21.93 5.54
N GLU A 65 8.88 -22.07 4.29
CA GLU A 65 9.36 -23.09 3.35
C GLU A 65 10.85 -22.94 3.06
N ASP A 66 11.39 -21.71 3.08
CA ASP A 66 12.83 -21.47 2.93
C ASP A 66 13.63 -21.72 4.22
N ILE A 67 13.06 -21.38 5.39
CA ILE A 67 13.76 -21.46 6.68
C ILE A 67 13.80 -22.90 7.24
N ILE A 68 12.70 -23.65 7.11
CA ILE A 68 12.57 -24.97 7.72
C ILE A 68 13.64 -25.96 7.22
N PRO A 69 13.95 -26.06 5.92
CA PRO A 69 14.99 -26.95 5.42
C PRO A 69 16.41 -26.58 5.88
N LYS A 70 16.64 -25.30 6.22
CA LYS A 70 17.94 -24.77 6.64
C LYS A 70 18.20 -24.91 8.14
N LEU A 71 17.28 -25.51 8.89
CA LEU A 71 17.45 -25.74 10.33
C LEU A 71 18.54 -26.82 10.57
N PRO A 72 19.50 -26.58 11.47
CA PRO A 72 20.53 -27.57 11.78
C PRO A 72 19.93 -28.85 12.38
N SER A 73 20.32 -30.00 11.84
CA SER A 73 19.87 -31.32 12.29
C SER A 73 20.29 -31.67 13.72
N GLY A 74 21.32 -31.01 14.26
CA GLY A 74 21.81 -31.19 15.64
C GLY A 74 21.10 -30.37 16.71
N TRP A 75 20.04 -29.62 16.38
CA TRP A 75 19.32 -28.80 17.36
C TRP A 75 18.22 -29.59 18.09
N SER A 76 18.06 -29.31 19.39
CA SER A 76 16.91 -29.79 20.14
C SER A 76 15.60 -29.17 19.62
N ALA A 77 14.49 -29.89 19.77
CA ALA A 77 13.18 -29.42 19.32
C ALA A 77 12.82 -28.03 19.88
N VAL A 78 13.18 -27.77 21.14
CA VAL A 78 12.97 -26.47 21.81
C VAL A 78 13.79 -25.36 21.13
N LYS A 79 15.06 -25.61 20.84
CA LYS A 79 15.95 -24.63 20.21
C LYS A 79 15.51 -24.31 18.77
N SER A 80 15.10 -25.33 18.02
CA SER A 80 14.51 -25.17 16.70
C SER A 80 13.22 -24.36 16.75
N TRP A 81 12.37 -24.62 17.73
CA TRP A 81 11.12 -23.88 17.92
C TRP A 81 11.34 -22.40 18.28
N ASP A 82 12.28 -22.12 19.20
CA ASP A 82 12.62 -20.74 19.56
C ASP A 82 13.17 -19.95 18.38
N ASN A 83 13.97 -20.59 17.52
CA ASN A 83 14.44 -19.97 16.28
C ASN A 83 13.28 -19.66 15.32
N ILE A 84 12.38 -20.63 15.09
CA ILE A 84 11.20 -20.41 14.24
C ILE A 84 10.37 -19.23 14.76
N LYS A 85 10.09 -19.16 16.07
CA LYS A 85 9.37 -18.02 16.67
C LYS A 85 10.05 -16.68 16.41
N ARG A 86 11.38 -16.61 16.54
CA ARG A 86 12.14 -15.38 16.23
C ARG A 86 12.02 -15.00 14.77
N GLN A 87 12.11 -15.97 13.86
CA GLN A 87 12.00 -15.72 12.42
C GLN A 87 10.60 -15.27 12.04
N VAL A 88 9.55 -15.94 12.53
CA VAL A 88 8.16 -15.53 12.32
C VAL A 88 7.98 -14.09 12.80
N LYS A 89 8.44 -13.75 14.01
CA LYS A 89 8.35 -12.37 14.53
C LYS A 89 9.06 -11.36 13.64
N LYS A 90 10.22 -11.71 13.07
CA LYS A 90 10.97 -10.86 12.13
C LYS A 90 10.20 -10.69 10.82
N ILE A 91 9.69 -11.77 10.25
CA ILE A 91 8.88 -11.78 9.01
C ILE A 91 7.63 -10.91 9.21
N THR A 92 6.89 -11.11 10.30
CA THR A 92 5.68 -10.33 10.62
C THR A 92 5.97 -8.85 10.73
N ARG A 93 7.06 -8.47 11.42
CA ARG A 93 7.46 -7.06 11.52
C ARG A 93 7.82 -6.46 10.17
N THR A 94 8.61 -7.18 9.38
CA THR A 94 9.05 -6.73 8.05
C THR A 94 7.84 -6.53 7.15
N PHE A 95 6.96 -7.53 7.07
CA PHE A 95 5.73 -7.43 6.31
C PHE A 95 4.85 -6.28 6.79
N ALA A 96 4.66 -6.10 8.10
CA ALA A 96 3.82 -5.02 8.62
C ALA A 96 4.36 -3.62 8.25
N VAL A 97 5.68 -3.42 8.36
CA VAL A 97 6.34 -2.18 7.96
C VAL A 97 6.22 -1.96 6.45
N ASP A 98 6.48 -2.99 5.65
CA ASP A 98 6.38 -2.88 4.20
C ASP A 98 4.93 -2.63 3.76
N TYR A 99 3.96 -3.36 4.33
CA TYR A 99 2.53 -3.22 4.05
C TYR A 99 2.01 -1.82 4.36
N THR A 100 2.41 -1.25 5.51
CA THR A 100 2.02 0.13 5.89
C THR A 100 2.71 1.18 5.03
N ASN A 101 3.97 0.96 4.64
CA ASN A 101 4.72 1.90 3.80
C ASN A 101 4.44 1.74 2.30
N TRP A 102 3.79 0.65 1.90
CA TRP A 102 3.59 0.32 0.48
C TRP A 102 2.76 1.37 -0.23
N HIS A 103 1.69 1.87 0.40
CA HIS A 103 0.87 2.95 -0.14
C HIS A 103 1.70 4.21 -0.43
N THR A 104 2.50 4.65 0.54
CA THR A 104 3.38 5.81 0.39
C THR A 104 4.41 5.59 -0.72
N LYS A 105 4.96 4.36 -0.82
CA LYS A 105 5.92 3.99 -1.87
C LYS A 105 5.26 3.97 -3.25
N ALA A 106 4.03 3.47 -3.38
CA ALA A 106 3.27 3.43 -4.62
C ALA A 106 2.98 4.84 -5.14
N ILE A 107 2.47 5.73 -4.27
CA ILE A 107 2.24 7.16 -4.61
C ILE A 107 3.56 7.82 -5.04
N ARG A 108 4.63 7.61 -4.28
CA ARG A 108 5.94 8.19 -4.61
C ARG A 108 6.45 7.72 -5.98
N ASN A 109 6.29 6.43 -6.28
CA ASN A 109 6.71 5.86 -7.56
C ASN A 109 5.87 6.41 -8.73
N ARG A 110 4.55 6.52 -8.55
CA ARG A 110 3.64 7.14 -9.53
C ARG A 110 4.01 8.59 -9.80
N ASN A 111 4.28 9.37 -8.76
CA ASN A 111 4.71 10.76 -8.91
C ASN A 111 6.09 10.87 -9.55
N LYS A 112 7.03 9.97 -9.22
CA LYS A 112 8.35 9.91 -9.87
C LYS A 112 8.21 9.59 -11.36
N PHE A 113 7.35 8.66 -11.73
CA PHE A 113 7.06 8.30 -13.11
C PHE A 113 6.48 9.48 -13.90
N LEU A 114 5.56 10.26 -13.32
CA LEU A 114 5.01 11.43 -14.00
C LEU A 114 6.02 12.57 -14.14
N ARG A 115 6.89 12.75 -13.14
CA ARG A 115 7.95 13.76 -13.19
C ARG A 115 8.98 13.48 -14.29
N SER A 116 9.22 12.22 -14.65
CA SER A 116 10.12 11.89 -15.77
C SER A 116 9.54 12.17 -17.16
N LYS A 117 8.33 12.78 -17.25
CA LYS A 117 7.65 13.17 -18.50
C LYS A 117 7.69 12.07 -19.58
N PRO A 118 7.22 10.85 -19.28
CA PRO A 118 7.29 9.72 -20.20
C PRO A 118 6.46 10.00 -21.47
N PRO A 119 6.88 9.47 -22.64
CA PRO A 119 6.10 9.50 -23.87
C PRO A 119 4.67 8.98 -23.67
N LEU A 120 3.73 9.50 -24.46
CA LEU A 120 2.30 9.19 -24.32
C LEU A 120 2.01 7.68 -24.30
N ALA A 121 2.63 6.92 -25.20
CA ALA A 121 2.46 5.48 -25.28
C ALA A 121 2.83 4.76 -23.97
N ILE A 122 3.94 5.15 -23.34
CA ILE A 122 4.39 4.58 -22.07
C ILE A 122 3.43 4.99 -20.94
N ARG A 123 2.95 6.25 -20.96
CA ARG A 123 2.00 6.77 -19.98
C ARG A 123 0.68 6.01 -20.02
N LEU A 124 0.11 5.79 -21.20
CA LEU A 124 -1.14 5.06 -21.37
C LEU A 124 -1.06 3.60 -20.89
N HIS A 125 0.12 2.98 -20.98
CA HIS A 125 0.30 1.61 -20.53
C HIS A 125 0.62 1.51 -19.03
N GLN A 126 1.54 2.32 -18.51
CA GLN A 126 2.07 2.16 -17.15
C GLN A 126 1.25 2.90 -16.08
N LEU A 127 0.63 4.03 -16.41
CA LEU A 127 -0.12 4.83 -15.44
C LEU A 127 -1.34 4.07 -14.89
N PRO A 128 -2.16 3.38 -15.70
CA PRO A 128 -3.29 2.60 -15.19
C PRO A 128 -2.86 1.48 -14.23
N ILE A 129 -1.70 0.85 -14.46
CA ILE A 129 -1.17 -0.20 -13.59
C ILE A 129 -0.82 0.37 -12.21
N LEU A 130 -0.16 1.52 -12.17
CA LEU A 130 0.19 2.20 -10.92
C LEU A 130 -1.05 2.71 -10.18
N ASP A 131 -2.04 3.23 -10.91
CA ASP A 131 -3.29 3.72 -10.32
C ASP A 131 -4.15 2.55 -9.79
N GLN A 132 -4.19 1.41 -10.49
CA GLN A 132 -4.86 0.19 -10.01
C GLN A 132 -4.19 -0.38 -8.76
N GLN A 133 -2.86 -0.35 -8.71
CA GLN A 133 -2.10 -0.74 -7.51
C GLN A 133 -2.49 0.14 -6.30
N ILE A 134 -2.62 1.45 -6.49
CA ILE A 134 -3.06 2.36 -5.43
C ILE A 134 -4.52 2.09 -5.05
N ALA A 135 -5.41 1.90 -6.03
CA ALA A 135 -6.83 1.63 -5.80
C ALA A 135 -7.07 0.33 -5.01
N SER A 136 -6.24 -0.70 -5.22
CA SER A 136 -6.35 -1.98 -4.50
C SER A 136 -6.10 -1.88 -2.99
N LEU A 137 -5.62 -0.73 -2.49
CA LEU A 137 -5.28 -0.50 -1.08
C LEU A 137 -6.33 0.27 -0.27
N GLN A 138 -7.57 0.39 -0.77
CA GLN A 138 -8.64 1.11 -0.08
C GLN A 138 -8.77 0.73 1.41
N GLU A 139 -8.61 -0.55 1.76
CA GLU A 139 -8.66 -1.04 3.15
C GLU A 139 -7.65 -0.34 4.08
N LEU A 140 -6.43 -0.06 3.60
CA LEU A 140 -5.41 0.64 4.39
C LEU A 140 -5.79 2.09 4.64
N THR A 141 -6.36 2.75 3.63
CA THR A 141 -6.82 4.13 3.72
C THR A 141 -7.94 4.26 4.74
N ASP A 142 -8.92 3.35 4.72
CA ASP A 142 -10.03 3.34 5.68
C ASP A 142 -9.54 3.19 7.13
N ILE A 143 -8.58 2.29 7.37
CA ILE A 143 -7.96 2.13 8.69
C ILE A 143 -7.24 3.41 9.13
N LEU A 144 -6.52 4.09 8.22
CA LEU A 144 -5.84 5.34 8.54
C LEU A 144 -6.81 6.48 8.84
N VAL A 145 -7.92 6.57 8.10
CA VAL A 145 -9.01 7.52 8.36
C VAL A 145 -9.62 7.26 9.73
N LEU A 146 -9.93 6.01 10.06
CA LEU A 146 -10.46 5.64 11.38
C LEU A 146 -9.50 6.01 12.51
N LYS A 147 -8.19 5.72 12.35
CA LYS A 147 -7.18 6.09 13.35
C LYS A 147 -7.03 7.60 13.49
N ALA A 148 -7.14 8.35 12.41
CA ALA A 148 -7.12 9.80 12.44
C ALA A 148 -8.34 10.36 13.19
N ASN A 149 -9.53 9.80 12.97
CA ASN A 149 -10.75 10.18 13.67
C ASN A 149 -10.67 9.89 15.17
N VAL A 150 -10.20 8.70 15.57
CA VAL A 150 -9.98 8.35 16.98
C VAL A 150 -8.99 9.32 17.62
N ARG A 151 -7.86 9.59 16.96
CA ARG A 151 -6.86 10.54 17.47
C ARG A 151 -7.41 11.96 17.59
N TRP A 152 -8.27 12.38 16.67
CA TRP A 152 -8.96 13.67 16.75
C TRP A 152 -9.90 13.74 17.96
N GLN A 153 -10.72 12.71 18.18
CA GLN A 153 -11.59 12.65 19.36
C GLN A 153 -10.79 12.67 20.67
N GLU A 154 -9.72 11.88 20.76
CA GLU A 154 -8.91 11.75 21.97
C GLU A 154 -8.09 13.00 22.30
N ALA A 155 -7.46 13.61 21.29
CA ALA A 155 -6.49 14.70 21.50
C ALA A 155 -6.92 16.04 20.92
N GLY A 156 -7.69 16.03 19.82
CA GLY A 156 -8.18 17.23 19.14
C GLY A 156 -9.23 17.99 19.91
N GLU A 157 -10.15 17.29 20.57
CA GLU A 157 -11.26 17.91 21.31
C GLU A 157 -10.83 18.41 22.70
N VAL A 158 -9.79 17.80 23.29
CA VAL A 158 -9.39 18.06 24.68
C VAL A 158 -8.12 18.92 24.79
N SER A 159 -7.19 18.83 23.84
CA SER A 159 -5.87 19.46 23.95
C SER A 159 -5.72 20.70 23.08
N ILE A 160 -5.77 21.88 23.71
CA ILE A 160 -5.44 23.17 23.07
C ILE A 160 -4.02 23.15 22.46
N LYS A 161 -3.08 22.44 23.09
CA LYS A 161 -1.70 22.27 22.57
C LYS A 161 -1.69 21.50 21.25
N TYR A 162 -2.49 20.44 21.14
CA TYR A 162 -2.63 19.67 19.91
C TYR A 162 -3.25 20.52 18.79
N LEU A 163 -4.33 21.27 19.09
CA LEU A 163 -4.95 22.19 18.14
C LEU A 163 -3.96 23.26 17.64
N LYS A 164 -3.19 23.90 18.53
CA LYS A 164 -2.15 24.86 18.15
C LYS A 164 -1.07 24.22 17.27
N SER A 165 -0.64 23.00 17.57
CA SER A 165 0.33 22.27 16.75
C SER A 165 -0.22 21.95 15.36
N MET A 166 -1.48 21.50 15.28
CA MET A 166 -2.15 21.21 14.01
C MET A 166 -2.35 22.47 13.17
N TYR A 167 -2.76 23.57 13.79
CA TYR A 167 -2.87 24.86 13.11
C TYR A 167 -1.53 25.31 12.54
N ARG A 168 -0.47 25.31 13.36
CA ARG A 168 0.89 25.65 12.89
C ARG A 168 1.33 24.77 11.73
N LYS A 169 1.14 23.45 11.85
CA LYS A 169 1.46 22.50 10.79
C LYS A 169 0.72 22.83 9.49
N ARG A 170 -0.59 23.08 9.58
CA ARG A 170 -1.41 23.50 8.43
C ARG A 170 -0.93 24.81 7.84
N THR A 171 -0.63 25.83 8.66
CA THR A 171 -0.14 27.13 8.17
C THR A 171 1.15 26.97 7.37
N VAL A 172 2.07 26.13 7.85
CA VAL A 172 3.32 25.81 7.14
C VAL A 172 3.05 25.03 5.85
N GLU A 173 2.19 24.01 5.88
CA GLU A 173 1.89 23.17 4.71
C GLU A 173 1.06 23.90 3.63
N GLN A 174 0.28 24.91 4.01
CA GLN A 174 -0.54 25.70 3.07
C GLN A 174 0.25 26.77 2.32
N HIS A 175 1.41 27.18 2.82
CA HIS A 175 2.24 28.17 2.15
C HIS A 175 3.31 27.47 1.33
N ILE A 176 3.31 27.73 0.02
CA ILE A 176 4.41 27.35 -0.85
C ILE A 176 5.56 28.32 -0.55
N THR A 177 6.51 27.90 0.27
CA THR A 177 7.66 28.73 0.66
C THR A 177 8.76 28.76 -0.39
N THR A 178 8.83 27.73 -1.24
CA THR A 178 9.87 27.58 -2.26
C THR A 178 9.30 27.03 -3.55
N LEU A 179 9.76 27.57 -4.68
CA LEU A 179 9.51 27.01 -6.01
C LEU A 179 10.84 26.86 -6.74
N ARG A 180 10.90 25.88 -7.64
CA ARG A 180 12.05 25.66 -8.52
C ARG A 180 11.58 25.68 -9.96
N PHE A 181 12.38 26.30 -10.81
CA PHE A 181 12.07 26.43 -12.22
C PHE A 181 12.39 25.13 -12.98
N ASP A 182 13.56 24.54 -12.69
CA ASP A 182 13.99 23.23 -13.20
C ASP A 182 14.46 22.31 -12.07
N ASP A 183 14.56 21.00 -12.34
CA ASP A 183 15.07 20.00 -11.40
C ASP A 183 16.57 20.21 -11.06
N ASN A 184 17.31 20.97 -11.88
CA ASN A 184 18.73 21.26 -11.69
C ASN A 184 19.02 22.61 -11.02
N GLU A 185 18.00 23.46 -10.83
CA GLU A 185 18.16 24.79 -10.26
C GLU A 185 17.83 24.81 -8.77
N ASP A 186 18.52 25.69 -8.05
CA ASP A 186 18.28 25.89 -6.63
C ASP A 186 16.87 26.47 -6.39
N PRO A 187 16.16 26.01 -5.34
CA PRO A 187 14.85 26.51 -5.00
C PRO A 187 14.91 27.98 -4.62
N VAL A 188 13.92 28.72 -5.10
CA VAL A 188 13.84 30.16 -5.00
C VAL A 188 12.89 30.56 -3.87
N GLU A 189 13.32 31.53 -3.06
CA GLU A 189 12.58 32.04 -1.90
C GLU A 189 12.15 33.50 -2.16
N GLY A 190 10.84 33.79 -2.12
CA GLY A 190 10.32 35.16 -2.23
C GLY A 190 9.23 35.31 -3.28
N ILE A 191 8.13 35.99 -2.89
CA ILE A 191 6.90 36.10 -3.69
C ILE A 191 7.17 36.66 -5.10
N ASP A 192 8.04 37.66 -5.22
CA ASP A 192 8.37 38.31 -6.50
C ASP A 192 9.06 37.37 -7.49
N GLN A 193 9.78 36.37 -6.97
CA GLN A 193 10.48 35.37 -7.78
C GLN A 193 9.64 34.11 -7.99
N LEU A 194 8.74 33.78 -7.04
CA LEU A 194 7.76 32.70 -7.19
C LEU A 194 6.71 33.00 -8.27
N LEU A 195 6.24 34.24 -8.37
CA LEU A 195 5.17 34.68 -9.29
C LEU A 195 5.44 34.33 -10.77
N PRO A 196 6.60 34.69 -11.36
CA PRO A 196 6.88 34.36 -12.76
C PRO A 196 7.00 32.86 -13.00
N ILE A 197 7.60 32.10 -12.06
CA ILE A 197 7.68 30.62 -12.15
C ILE A 197 6.26 30.03 -12.15
N THR A 198 5.39 30.55 -11.28
CA THR A 198 4.01 30.11 -11.15
C THR A 198 3.22 30.43 -12.42
N GLN A 199 3.32 31.66 -12.93
CA GLN A 199 2.69 32.07 -14.18
C GLN A 199 3.12 31.17 -15.33
N GLN A 200 4.42 30.99 -15.56
CA GLN A 200 4.91 30.15 -16.64
C GLN A 200 4.48 28.69 -16.51
N PHE A 201 4.36 28.17 -15.29
CA PHE A 201 3.91 26.80 -15.07
C PHE A 201 2.41 26.62 -15.36
N TYR A 202 1.57 27.57 -14.95
CA TYR A 202 0.12 27.47 -15.10
C TYR A 202 -0.41 28.05 -16.42
N GLN A 203 0.33 28.95 -17.07
CA GLN A 203 -0.07 29.59 -18.33
C GLN A 203 -0.50 28.57 -19.40
N PRO A 204 0.30 27.52 -19.70
CA PRO A 204 -0.08 26.52 -20.70
C PRO A 204 -1.29 25.65 -20.30
N LEU A 205 -1.64 25.62 -19.01
CA LEU A 205 -2.81 24.90 -18.51
C LEU A 205 -4.13 25.64 -18.81
N TYR A 206 -4.04 26.95 -18.98
CA TYR A 206 -5.16 27.85 -19.23
C TYR A 206 -5.14 28.45 -20.65
N ASP A 207 -4.04 28.29 -21.38
CA ASP A 207 -4.00 28.59 -22.80
C ASP A 207 -4.92 27.62 -23.54
N ALA A 208 -5.77 28.17 -24.40
CA ALA A 208 -6.68 27.37 -25.20
C ALA A 208 -5.86 26.46 -26.13
N ASP A 209 -6.13 25.15 -26.09
CA ASP A 209 -5.61 24.25 -27.13
C ASP A 209 -6.08 24.80 -28.48
N PRO A 210 -5.18 25.09 -29.42
CA PRO A 210 -5.58 25.59 -30.72
C PRO A 210 -6.44 24.50 -31.39
N VAL A 211 -7.73 24.77 -31.49
CA VAL A 211 -8.65 23.94 -32.26
C VAL A 211 -8.26 24.15 -33.71
N ASP A 212 -7.83 23.09 -34.40
CA ASP A 212 -7.54 23.13 -35.82
C ASP A 212 -8.83 23.53 -36.57
N ASP A 213 -8.80 24.67 -37.26
CA ASP A 213 -9.96 25.25 -37.95
C ASP A 213 -10.59 24.25 -38.94
N LEU A 214 -9.77 23.34 -39.50
CA LEU A 214 -10.24 22.25 -40.36
C LEU A 214 -11.12 21.22 -39.62
N GLN A 215 -10.80 20.93 -38.35
CA GLN A 215 -11.61 20.05 -37.52
C GLN A 215 -12.92 20.73 -37.08
N LEU A 216 -12.86 22.04 -36.81
CA LEU A 216 -14.03 22.84 -36.47
C LEU A 216 -15.02 22.90 -37.64
N ASP A 217 -14.54 23.17 -38.85
CA ASP A 217 -15.35 23.19 -40.07
C ASP A 217 -15.98 21.82 -40.38
N SER A 218 -15.22 20.73 -40.15
CA SER A 218 -15.74 19.37 -40.28
C SER A 218 -16.89 19.10 -39.30
N TYR A 219 -16.74 19.50 -38.03
CA TYR A 219 -17.78 19.36 -37.01
C TYR A 219 -19.04 20.19 -37.33
N LEU A 220 -18.87 21.42 -37.83
CA LEU A 220 -19.98 22.28 -38.22
C LEU A 220 -20.74 21.74 -39.43
N GLN A 221 -20.04 21.20 -40.43
CA GLN A 221 -20.66 20.55 -41.57
C GLN A 221 -21.43 19.28 -41.21
N GLU A 222 -20.94 18.50 -40.24
CA GLU A 222 -21.61 17.29 -39.77
C GLU A 222 -22.93 17.64 -39.07
N ASN A 223 -22.94 18.69 -38.23
CA ASN A 223 -24.16 19.17 -37.56
C ASN A 223 -25.21 19.72 -38.54
N HIS A 224 -24.79 20.41 -39.61
CA HIS A 224 -25.70 20.87 -40.65
C HIS A 224 -26.32 19.72 -41.47
N LYS A 225 -25.58 18.63 -41.70
CA LYS A 225 -26.10 17.42 -42.37
C LYS A 225 -27.13 16.66 -41.53
N VAL A 226 -27.02 16.71 -40.20
CA VAL A 226 -28.00 16.10 -39.29
C VAL A 226 -29.29 16.91 -39.26
N SER A 227 -29.21 18.24 -39.30
CA SER A 227 -30.40 19.11 -39.30
C SER A 227 -31.18 19.10 -40.62
N SER A 228 -30.60 18.65 -41.74
CA SER A 228 -31.31 18.54 -43.03
C SER A 228 -31.93 17.16 -43.29
N LYS A 229 -31.77 16.21 -42.33
CA LYS A 229 -32.30 14.84 -42.39
C LYS A 229 -33.51 14.61 -41.46
N ALA A 230 -33.93 15.63 -40.72
CA ALA A 230 -35.18 15.67 -39.96
C ALA A 230 -36.23 16.48 -40.72
#